data_AF-A0A0F6MLY1-F1
#
_entry.id   AF-A0A0F6MLY1-F1
#
_cell.length_a   1.000
_cell.length_b   1.000
_cell.length_c   1.000
_cell.angle_alpha   90.00
_cell.angle_beta   90.00
_cell.angle_gamma   90.00
#
_symmetry.space_group_name_H-M   'P 1'
#
loop_
_entity.id
_entity.type
_entity.pdbx_description
1 polymer ?
#
loop_
_entity_poly.entity_id
_entity_poly.type
_entity_poly.pdbx_seq_one_letter_code
_entity_poly.pdbx_strand_id
1 'polypeptide(L)'
;MNGELYLKKGMLQLNKKLYDEALETLNKVIELDDDLASVTSAKCILGEYYFIHQNYEKSKEFLSWICDRQDELEEEFDDLLSQEIDTASVLMDMMERYKL
;
A
#
# COMPACT_ATOMS: atom_id res chain seq x y z
N MET A 1 16.73 -11.84 -2.33
CA MET A 1 16.14 -10.93 -1.33
C MET A 1 14.67 -10.86 -1.73
N ASN A 2 13.76 -11.37 -0.89
CA ASN A 2 12.33 -11.48 -1.22
C ASN A 2 11.59 -10.17 -0.92
N GLY A 3 10.37 -10.01 -1.45
CA GLY A 3 9.52 -8.83 -1.26
C GLY A 3 9.38 -8.40 0.21
N GLU A 4 9.20 -9.35 1.13
CA GLU A 4 9.08 -9.09 2.57
C GLU A 4 10.28 -8.32 3.16
N LEU A 5 11.50 -8.63 2.72
CA LEU A 5 12.69 -7.95 3.23
C LEU A 5 12.83 -6.53 2.66
N TYR A 6 12.41 -6.32 1.40
CA TYR A 6 12.32 -4.97 0.82
C TYR A 6 11.23 -4.15 1.52
N LEU A 7 10.07 -4.74 1.83
CA LEU A 7 9.00 -4.08 2.58
C LEU A 7 9.51 -3.58 3.94
N LYS A 8 10.13 -4.46 4.73
CA LYS A 8 10.73 -4.11 6.03
C LYS A 8 11.76 -2.99 5.90
N LYS A 9 12.59 -3.02 4.86
CA LYS A 9 13.56 -1.96 4.58
C LYS A 9 12.87 -0.62 4.26
N GLY A 10 11.83 -0.63 3.43
CA GLY A 10 11.04 0.56 3.07
C GLY A 10 10.40 1.21 4.30
N MET A 11 9.80 0.41 5.18
CA MET A 11 9.23 0.90 6.45
C MET A 11 10.31 1.52 7.35
N LEU A 12 11.49 0.92 7.45
CA LEU A 12 12.60 1.48 8.23
C LEU A 12 13.10 2.81 7.64
N GLN A 13 13.10 2.96 6.32
CA GLN A 13 13.46 4.22 5.65
C GLN A 13 12.41 5.31 5.91
N LEU A 14 11.11 4.98 5.87
CA LEU A 14 10.03 5.90 6.25
C LEU A 14 10.18 6.38 7.69
N ASN A 15 10.47 5.47 8.63
CA ASN A 15 10.72 5.82 10.03
C ASN A 15 11.93 6.74 10.21
N LYS A 16 12.91 6.65 9.30
CA LYS A 16 14.09 7.53 9.26
C LYS A 16 13.88 8.80 8.42
N LYS A 17 12.68 9.01 7.87
CA LYS A 17 12.33 10.13 6.98
C LYS A 17 13.15 10.17 5.69
N LEU A 18 13.64 9.00 5.24
CA LEU A 18 14.32 8.81 3.96
C LEU A 18 13.26 8.49 2.90
N TYR A 19 12.47 9.50 2.54
CA TYR A 19 11.24 9.28 1.76
C TYR A 19 11.52 8.79 0.34
N ASP A 20 12.46 9.41 -0.38
CA ASP A 20 12.75 9.03 -1.76
C ASP A 20 13.26 7.57 -1.84
N GLU A 21 14.17 7.20 -0.94
CA GLU A 21 14.71 5.84 -0.89
C GLU A 21 13.68 4.82 -0.41
N ALA A 22 12.75 5.22 0.46
CA ALA A 22 11.63 4.40 0.88
C ALA A 22 10.67 4.13 -0.28
N LEU A 23 10.32 5.16 -1.05
CA LEU A 23 9.44 5.02 -2.22
C LEU A 23 10.07 4.10 -3.27
N GLU A 24 11.36 4.27 -3.58
CA GLU A 24 12.08 3.37 -4.50
C GLU A 24 12.04 1.93 -3.98
N THR A 25 12.30 1.75 -2.69
CA THR A 25 12.34 0.43 -2.04
C THR A 25 10.96 -0.25 -2.02
N LEU A 26 9.89 0.50 -1.75
CA LEU A 26 8.51 -0.02 -1.74
C LEU A 26 8.02 -0.34 -3.16
N ASN A 27 8.33 0.50 -4.15
CA ASN A 27 8.04 0.16 -5.54
C ASN A 27 8.77 -1.12 -5.96
N LYS A 28 9.97 -1.37 -5.42
CA LYS A 28 10.68 -2.62 -5.70
C LYS A 28 9.95 -3.86 -5.19
N VAL A 29 9.20 -3.77 -4.08
CA VAL A 29 8.35 -4.87 -3.59
C VAL A 29 7.29 -5.21 -4.63
N ILE A 30 6.63 -4.19 -5.20
CA ILE A 30 5.61 -4.36 -6.23
C ILE A 30 6.20 -4.92 -7.53
N GLU A 31 7.40 -4.48 -7.92
CA GLU A 31 8.08 -5.01 -9.11
C GLU A 31 8.51 -6.48 -8.98
N LEU A 32 8.86 -6.93 -7.77
CA LEU A 32 9.26 -8.31 -7.53
C LEU A 32 8.06 -9.25 -7.61
N ASP A 33 6.90 -8.81 -7.14
CA ASP A 33 5.61 -9.53 -7.20
C ASP A 33 5.72 -11.00 -6.73
N ASP A 34 6.59 -11.24 -5.74
CA ASP A 34 6.96 -12.58 -5.26
C ASP A 34 6.22 -13.00 -3.99
N ASP A 35 5.55 -12.06 -3.33
CA ASP A 35 4.77 -12.26 -2.11
C ASP A 35 3.56 -11.31 -2.08
N LEU A 36 2.36 -11.86 -2.29
CA LEU A 36 1.13 -11.07 -2.44
C LEU A 36 0.80 -10.25 -1.18
N ALA A 37 1.07 -10.79 0.02
CA ALA A 37 0.90 -10.04 1.26
C ALA A 37 1.83 -8.82 1.31
N SER A 38 3.12 -8.99 1.02
CA SER A 38 4.08 -7.88 0.99
C SER A 38 3.74 -6.85 -0.08
N VAL A 39 3.27 -7.29 -1.26
CA VAL A 39 2.81 -6.39 -2.33
C VAL A 39 1.62 -5.58 -1.86
N THR A 40 0.65 -6.20 -1.20
CA THR A 40 -0.54 -5.52 -0.66
C THR A 40 -0.16 -4.47 0.37
N SER A 41 0.67 -4.83 1.36
CA SER A 41 1.17 -3.86 2.36
C SER A 41 1.99 -2.73 1.71
N ALA A 42 2.82 -3.02 0.72
CA ALA A 42 3.58 -1.98 0.01
C ALA A 42 2.67 -1.00 -0.74
N LYS A 43 1.64 -1.50 -1.43
CA LYS A 43 0.64 -0.66 -2.10
C LYS A 43 -0.14 0.19 -1.10
N CYS A 44 -0.55 -0.38 0.04
CA CYS A 44 -1.26 0.38 1.07
C CYS A 44 -0.41 1.55 1.59
N ILE A 45 0.85 1.28 1.96
CA ILE A 45 1.78 2.31 2.46
C ILE A 45 2.00 3.41 1.40
N LEU A 46 2.16 3.04 0.13
CA LEU A 46 2.29 4.01 -0.96
C LEU A 46 1.00 4.84 -1.14
N GLY A 47 -0.16 4.20 -1.06
CA GLY A 47 -1.47 4.84 -1.11
C GLY A 47 -1.63 5.89 -0.01
N GLU A 48 -1.33 5.54 1.24
CA GLU A 48 -1.33 6.45 2.39
C GLU A 48 -0.33 7.60 2.21
N TYR A 49 0.89 7.29 1.76
CA TYR A 49 1.91 8.29 1.52
C TYR A 49 1.42 9.34 0.51
N TYR A 50 0.89 8.90 -0.64
CA TYR A 50 0.40 9.82 -1.66
C TYR A 50 -0.85 10.58 -1.21
N PHE A 51 -1.71 9.97 -0.40
CA PHE A 51 -2.86 10.65 0.20
C PHE A 51 -2.42 11.82 1.08
N ILE A 52 -1.47 11.59 2.00
CA ILE A 52 -0.95 12.63 2.91
C ILE A 52 -0.28 13.77 2.13
N HIS A 53 0.35 13.46 0.99
CA HIS A 53 0.99 14.44 0.11
C HIS A 53 0.04 15.04 -0.94
N GLN A 54 -1.28 14.81 -0.81
CA GLN A 54 -2.34 15.35 -1.68
C GLN A 54 -2.22 14.93 -3.15
N ASN A 55 -1.52 13.84 -3.42
CA ASN A 55 -1.48 13.22 -4.75
C ASN A 55 -2.55 12.12 -4.82
N TYR A 56 -3.81 12.55 -4.87
CA TYR A 56 -4.96 11.64 -4.80
C TYR A 56 -5.08 10.72 -6.02
N GLU A 57 -4.64 11.17 -7.20
CA GLU A 57 -4.58 10.32 -8.40
C GLU A 57 -3.72 9.07 -8.17
N LYS A 58 -2.48 9.26 -7.69
CA LYS A 58 -1.62 8.12 -7.35
C LYS A 58 -2.12 7.32 -6.16
N SER A 59 -2.68 7.99 -5.15
CA SER A 59 -3.26 7.31 -4.00
C SER A 59 -4.37 6.34 -4.44
N LYS A 60 -5.29 6.80 -5.28
CA LYS A 60 -6.36 5.96 -5.86
C LYS A 60 -5.81 4.79 -6.66
N GLU A 61 -4.77 4.99 -7.47
CA GLU A 61 -4.15 3.90 -8.25
C GLU A 61 -3.73 2.72 -7.36
N PHE A 62 -3.09 3.00 -6.22
CA PHE A 62 -2.65 1.94 -5.31
C PHE A 62 -3.79 1.35 -4.48
N LEU A 63 -4.70 2.19 -3.97
CA LEU A 63 -5.75 1.75 -3.06
C LEU A 63 -6.90 1.03 -3.78
N SER A 64 -7.26 1.46 -5.01
CA SER A 64 -8.26 0.76 -5.83
C SER A 64 -7.84 -0.67 -6.13
N TRP A 65 -6.55 -0.92 -6.37
CA TRP A 65 -6.03 -2.28 -6.56
C TRP A 65 -6.32 -3.19 -5.36
N ILE A 66 -6.27 -2.66 -4.14
CA ILE A 66 -6.58 -3.41 -2.91
C ILE A 66 -8.08 -3.65 -2.81
N CYS A 67 -8.90 -2.60 -2.99
CA CYS A 67 -10.36 -2.71 -2.95
C CYS A 67 -10.91 -3.68 -4.00
N ASP A 68 -10.37 -3.66 -5.23
CA ASP A 68 -10.78 -4.55 -6.32
C ASP A 68 -10.49 -6.03 -6.02
N ARG A 69 -9.55 -6.31 -5.10
CA ARG A 69 -9.11 -7.66 -4.72
C ARG A 69 -9.50 -8.03 -3.29
N GLN A 70 -10.34 -7.23 -2.63
CA GLN A 70 -10.66 -7.40 -1.22
C GLN A 70 -11.13 -8.83 -0.90
N ASP A 71 -12.10 -9.36 -1.66
CA ASP A 71 -12.63 -10.71 -1.44
C ASP A 71 -11.54 -11.80 -1.52
N GLU A 72 -10.61 -11.68 -2.49
CA GLU A 72 -9.48 -12.61 -2.65
C GLU A 72 -8.52 -12.52 -1.48
N LEU A 73 -8.20 -11.30 -1.06
CA LEU A 73 -7.26 -11.05 0.03
C LEU A 73 -7.81 -11.51 1.38
N GLU A 74 -9.11 -11.30 1.64
CA GLU A 74 -9.78 -11.80 2.85
C GLU A 74 -9.83 -13.33 2.88
N GLU A 75 -10.09 -13.99 1.75
CA GLU A 75 -10.13 -15.45 1.68
C GLU A 75 -8.73 -16.08 1.89
N GLU A 76 -7.69 -15.51 1.29
CA GLU A 76 -6.33 -16.08 1.34
C GLU A 76 -5.60 -15.77 2.65
N PHE A 77 -5.79 -14.57 3.21
CA PHE A 77 -4.98 -14.05 4.31
C PHE A 77 -5.73 -13.87 5.64
N ASP A 78 -7.05 -14.12 5.66
CA ASP A 78 -7.90 -14.02 6.85
C ASP A 78 -7.68 -12.66 7.55
N ASP A 79 -7.16 -12.65 8.77
CA ASP A 79 -6.94 -11.42 9.55
C ASP A 79 -5.62 -10.68 9.22
N LEU A 80 -4.73 -11.23 8.38
CA LEU A 80 -3.38 -10.67 8.20
C LEU A 80 -3.38 -9.31 7.48
N LEU A 81 -4.30 -9.10 6.54
CA LEU A 81 -4.37 -7.89 5.70
C LEU A 81 -5.59 -7.01 6.01
N SER A 82 -6.31 -7.29 7.10
CA SER A 82 -7.53 -6.54 7.43
C SER A 82 -7.26 -5.04 7.62
N GLN A 83 -6.12 -4.66 8.17
CA GLN A 83 -5.76 -3.24 8.35
C GLN A 83 -5.55 -2.54 7.01
N GLU A 84 -4.87 -3.17 6.07
CA GLU A 84 -4.64 -2.65 4.72
C GLU A 84 -5.96 -2.50 3.96
N ILE A 85 -6.84 -3.48 4.05
CA ILE A 85 -8.16 -3.47 3.40
C ILE A 85 -9.05 -2.36 3.98
N ASP A 86 -9.12 -2.26 5.31
CA ASP A 86 -9.87 -1.22 6.00
C ASP A 86 -9.33 0.18 5.62
N THR A 87 -8.01 0.33 5.60
CA THR A 87 -7.35 1.59 5.25
C THR A 87 -7.64 2.00 3.81
N ALA A 88 -7.52 1.06 2.86
CA ALA A 88 -7.82 1.32 1.45
C ALA A 88 -9.28 1.76 1.28
N SER A 89 -10.21 1.05 1.91
CA SER A 89 -11.64 1.36 1.85
C SER A 89 -11.95 2.75 2.43
N VAL A 90 -11.43 3.07 3.62
CA VAL A 90 -11.66 4.37 4.27
C VAL A 90 -11.10 5.53 3.45
N LEU A 91 -9.88 5.39 2.92
CA LEU A 91 -9.25 6.46 2.15
C LEU A 91 -9.91 6.65 0.78
N MET A 92 -10.32 5.56 0.11
CA MET A 92 -11.10 5.62 -1.12
C MET A 92 -12.43 6.35 -0.89
N ASP A 93 -13.17 5.98 0.15
CA ASP A 93 -14.42 6.64 0.53
C ASP A 93 -14.23 8.13 0.82
N MET A 94 -13.14 8.50 1.52
CA MET A 94 -12.82 9.92 1.75
C MET A 94 -12.57 10.65 0.43
N MET A 95 -11.77 10.08 -0.47
CA MET A 95 -11.46 10.72 -1.76
C MET A 95 -12.71 10.89 -2.62
N GLU A 96 -13.59 9.90 -2.68
CA GLU A 96 -14.84 9.99 -3.42
C GLU A 96 -15.80 11.02 -2.82
N ARG A 97 -16.00 10.96 -1.49
CA ARG A 97 -16.93 11.83 -0.78
C ARG A 97 -16.56 13.29 -0.90
N TYR A 98 -15.27 13.60 -0.83
CA TYR A 98 -14.77 14.97 -0.89
C TYR A 98 -14.33 15.40 -2.29
N LYS A 99 -14.47 14.51 -3.30
CA LYS A 99 -14.07 14.76 -4.69
C LYS A 99 -12.62 15.21 -4.81
N LEU A 100 -11.74 14.56 -4.04
CA LEU A 100 -10.29 14.76 -4.02
C LEU A 100 -9.64 14.13 -5.25
#